data_AF-A0A8T2SR58-F1
#
_entry.id   AF-A0A8T2SR58-F1
#
_cell.length_a   1.000
_cell.length_b   1.000
_cell.length_c   1.000
_cell.angle_alpha   90.00
_cell.angle_beta   90.00
_cell.angle_gamma   90.00
#
_symmetry.space_group_name_H-M   'P 1'
#
loop_
_entity.id
_entity.type
_entity.pdbx_description
1 polymer ?
#
loop_
_entity_poly.entity_id
_entity_poly.type
_entity_poly.pdbx_seq_one_letter_code
_entity_poly.pdbx_strand_id
1 'polypeptide(L)'
;MEASATTFFSCSLRSSATDRGRSLCFPQLKSSSKHLFSPSGRVSFSRPRNVLAVSADHHEPDGAKPMFTTIPGSDLPYHVKTSSKITVVGVGNVGMACAQTCVTEGLVDELALVDIQADKLRGEMLDLQHAAAFLPRVNIMADSDYAVSEGSDICIVTAGARQREGESRLSLLGRNLSLFKSIIPQLVRYSPDTILLIVSNPVDILTYLSWKISGFPPNRVIGTGTNLDSSRLRFLIADKFDVNAHNVHGYMVGEHGDSSVPLWSTLTIANMPVLSICDKDGVKYSRESLQELHKMVVGGAYEVIKLKGYTSWAIGYSTASLVKSLLRDQRRIHPVSVLAKGFYGIDKDVYLSLPSQLGRAGVLGVASVQMIEEERRKLHESSETIWDIQNQLQI
;
A
#
# COMPACT_ATOMS: atom_id res chain seq x y z
N MET A 1 -33.55 17.68 31.30
CA MET A 1 -34.90 18.09 30.88
C MET A 1 -34.66 19.14 29.81
N GLU A 2 -34.97 18.97 28.53
CA GLU A 2 -36.07 18.26 27.90
C GLU A 2 -35.61 17.41 26.71
N ALA A 3 -36.36 16.35 26.49
CA ALA A 3 -36.19 15.38 25.42
C ALA A 3 -36.90 15.86 24.14
N SER A 4 -36.31 15.59 22.98
CA SER A 4 -37.02 15.61 21.71
C SER A 4 -37.25 14.16 21.26
N ALA A 5 -38.52 13.78 21.23
CA ALA A 5 -38.99 12.46 20.86
C ALA A 5 -39.06 12.34 19.33
N THR A 6 -38.50 11.27 18.78
CA THR A 6 -38.69 10.88 17.37
C THR A 6 -39.57 9.65 17.31
N THR A 7 -40.74 9.83 16.69
CA THR A 7 -41.82 8.86 16.51
C THR A 7 -41.44 7.80 15.48
N PHE A 8 -41.48 6.52 15.86
CA PHE A 8 -41.38 5.38 14.93
C PHE A 8 -42.78 4.98 14.45
N PHE A 9 -42.99 4.96 13.14
CA PHE A 9 -44.17 4.34 12.53
C PHE A 9 -43.94 2.84 12.35
N SER A 10 -44.74 2.04 13.04
CA SER A 10 -44.90 0.60 12.84
C SER A 10 -45.84 0.33 11.65
N CYS A 11 -45.52 -0.64 10.80
CA CYS A 11 -46.49 -1.24 9.89
C CYS A 11 -46.34 -2.76 9.94
N SER A 12 -47.42 -3.45 10.29
CA SER A 12 -47.50 -4.90 10.42
C SER A 12 -48.80 -5.42 9.81
N LEU A 13 -48.63 -6.38 8.89
CA LEU A 13 -49.48 -7.53 8.54
C LEU A 13 -50.83 -7.33 7.81
N ARG A 14 -50.95 -7.98 6.63
CA ARG A 14 -51.74 -9.22 6.36
C ARG A 14 -51.72 -9.54 4.84
N SER A 15 -51.19 -10.70 4.42
CA SER A 15 -51.87 -12.00 4.17
C SER A 15 -52.55 -12.12 2.79
N SER A 16 -52.07 -13.06 1.96
CA SER A 16 -52.93 -14.10 1.38
C SER A 16 -52.10 -15.30 0.87
N ALA A 17 -52.63 -16.49 1.11
CA ALA A 17 -52.05 -17.80 0.84
C ALA A 17 -52.31 -18.27 -0.59
N THR A 18 -51.47 -19.16 -1.11
CA THR A 18 -51.93 -20.34 -1.86
C THR A 18 -50.93 -21.49 -1.71
N ASP A 19 -51.52 -22.66 -1.55
CA ASP A 19 -51.00 -23.97 -1.21
C ASP A 19 -50.60 -24.75 -2.48
N ARG A 20 -49.54 -25.57 -2.41
CA ARG A 20 -49.45 -26.94 -2.96
C ARG A 20 -48.05 -27.52 -2.73
N GLY A 21 -48.04 -28.71 -2.14
CA GLY A 21 -46.84 -29.35 -1.59
C GLY A 21 -45.95 -30.13 -2.57
N ARG A 22 -44.87 -30.67 -2.01
CA ARG A 22 -44.58 -32.11 -2.01
C ARG A 22 -43.35 -32.41 -1.14
N SER A 23 -43.54 -33.34 -0.21
CA SER A 23 -42.51 -34.03 0.56
C SER A 23 -41.69 -34.94 -0.34
N LEU A 24 -40.36 -34.99 -0.15
CA LEU A 24 -39.57 -36.19 -0.42
C LEU A 24 -38.47 -36.31 0.64
N CYS A 25 -38.36 -37.51 1.20
CA CYS A 25 -37.60 -37.86 2.37
C CYS A 25 -36.70 -39.06 2.02
N PHE A 26 -35.53 -39.14 2.68
CA PHE A 26 -34.58 -40.25 2.83
C PHE A 26 -33.56 -40.58 1.71
N PRO A 27 -32.42 -41.27 2.00
CA PRO A 27 -31.87 -41.68 3.32
C PRO A 27 -30.37 -41.37 3.57
N GLN A 28 -30.02 -41.53 4.85
CA GLN A 28 -28.67 -41.67 5.40
C GLN A 28 -27.86 -42.81 4.77
N LEU A 29 -26.55 -42.59 4.60
CA LEU A 29 -25.55 -43.65 4.44
C LEU A 29 -24.59 -43.60 5.64
N LYS A 30 -24.69 -44.63 6.48
CA LYS A 30 -23.65 -45.02 7.45
C LYS A 30 -22.58 -45.81 6.70
N SER A 31 -21.30 -45.46 6.87
CA SER A 31 -20.22 -46.44 6.77
C SER A 31 -19.15 -46.18 7.84
N SER A 32 -19.16 -47.09 8.80
CA SER A 32 -18.12 -47.41 9.77
C SER A 32 -16.80 -47.83 9.12
N SER A 33 -15.66 -47.39 9.66
CA SER A 33 -14.62 -48.27 10.28
C SER A 33 -13.18 -47.77 10.15
N LYS A 34 -12.55 -47.68 11.33
CA LYS A 34 -11.20 -48.16 11.71
C LYS A 34 -9.95 -47.30 11.44
N HIS A 35 -9.45 -46.80 12.57
CA HIS A 35 -8.07 -46.57 12.98
C HIS A 35 -6.96 -47.25 12.18
N LEU A 36 -5.90 -46.47 11.91
CA LEU A 36 -4.50 -46.90 12.03
C LEU A 36 -3.66 -45.71 12.50
N PHE A 37 -3.14 -45.81 13.72
CA PHE A 37 -2.06 -44.98 14.25
C PHE A 37 -0.72 -45.45 13.66
N SER A 38 0.17 -44.50 13.34
CA SER A 38 1.62 -44.72 13.46
C SER A 38 2.29 -43.43 13.95
N PRO A 39 3.36 -43.51 14.77
CA PRO A 39 3.91 -42.37 15.48
C PRO A 39 5.09 -41.76 14.72
N SER A 40 5.00 -40.48 14.38
CA SER A 40 6.18 -39.68 14.00
C SER A 40 6.24 -38.46 14.90
N GLY A 41 7.14 -38.52 15.88
CA GLY A 41 7.43 -37.41 16.77
C GLY A 41 7.90 -36.19 15.98
N ARG A 42 7.14 -35.10 16.09
CA ARG A 42 7.65 -33.75 15.86
C ARG A 42 7.66 -33.04 17.19
N VAL A 43 8.86 -32.65 17.61
CA VAL A 43 9.10 -31.73 18.72
C VAL A 43 8.48 -30.39 18.31
N SER A 44 7.31 -30.07 18.87
CA SER A 44 6.71 -28.75 18.74
C SER A 44 7.40 -27.80 19.70
N PHE A 45 8.17 -26.85 19.16
CA PHE A 45 8.63 -25.69 19.92
C PHE A 45 7.42 -24.78 20.18
N SER A 46 6.84 -24.88 21.38
CA SER A 46 5.91 -23.87 21.89
C SER A 46 6.68 -22.59 22.19
N ARG A 47 6.45 -21.52 21.42
CA ARG A 47 6.92 -20.17 21.76
C ARG A 47 5.84 -19.39 22.54
N PRO A 48 6.25 -18.52 23.48
CA PRO A 48 5.33 -17.84 24.39
C PRO A 48 4.65 -16.67 23.69
N ARG A 49 3.34 -16.50 23.93
CA ARG A 49 2.60 -15.29 23.59
C ARG A 49 2.89 -14.23 24.66
N ASN A 50 3.58 -13.15 24.29
CA ASN A 50 3.57 -11.91 25.06
C ASN A 50 2.33 -11.08 24.66
N VAL A 51 1.16 -11.59 25.02
CA VAL A 51 0.01 -10.75 25.36
C VAL A 51 0.01 -10.75 26.88
N LEU A 52 0.11 -9.57 27.52
CA LEU A 52 0.05 -9.37 28.97
C LEU A 52 -0.44 -10.63 29.72
N ALA A 53 0.50 -11.49 30.12
CA ALA A 53 0.18 -12.64 30.95
C ALA A 53 -0.04 -12.10 32.36
N VAL A 54 -1.25 -11.61 32.61
CA VAL A 54 -1.78 -11.65 33.96
C VAL A 54 -1.84 -13.14 34.28
N SER A 55 -1.00 -13.60 35.20
CA SER A 55 -1.19 -14.92 35.82
C SER A 55 -2.53 -14.88 36.54
N ALA A 56 -3.60 -15.16 35.82
CA ALA A 56 -4.87 -15.45 36.42
C ALA A 56 -4.74 -16.87 36.95
N ASP A 57 -4.52 -17.01 38.25
CA ASP A 57 -4.92 -18.20 38.97
C ASP A 57 -6.41 -18.43 38.63
N HIS A 58 -6.67 -19.37 37.73
CA HIS A 58 -8.02 -19.73 37.33
C HIS A 58 -8.64 -20.57 38.44
N HIS A 59 -9.18 -19.90 39.46
CA HIS A 59 -10.42 -20.39 40.04
C HIS A 59 -11.52 -20.16 38.99
N GLU A 60 -11.96 -21.22 38.32
CA GLU A 60 -13.21 -21.18 37.55
C GLU A 60 -14.34 -20.83 38.53
N PRO A 61 -15.04 -19.70 38.36
CA PRO A 61 -16.23 -19.43 39.15
C PRO A 61 -17.29 -20.46 38.76
N ASP A 62 -17.62 -21.31 39.72
CA ASP A 62 -18.66 -22.33 39.63
C ASP A 62 -19.95 -21.72 39.02
N GLY A 63 -20.30 -22.12 37.79
CA GLY A 63 -21.54 -21.73 37.12
C GLY A 63 -21.48 -20.62 36.05
N ALA A 64 -20.32 -20.08 35.69
CA ALA A 64 -20.22 -19.13 34.57
C ALA A 64 -20.39 -19.83 33.22
N LYS A 65 -21.54 -19.64 32.54
CA LYS A 65 -21.72 -20.09 31.16
C LYS A 65 -20.86 -19.24 30.20
N PRO A 66 -20.13 -19.85 29.26
CA PRO A 66 -19.38 -19.09 28.27
C PRO A 66 -20.34 -18.26 27.40
N MET A 67 -19.90 -17.07 26.98
CA MET A 67 -20.67 -16.19 26.09
C MET A 67 -21.08 -16.89 24.78
N PHE A 68 -20.26 -17.82 24.30
CA PHE A 68 -20.53 -18.67 23.17
C PHE A 68 -20.29 -20.13 23.56
N THR A 69 -21.24 -21.01 23.27
CA THR A 69 -21.06 -22.47 23.39
C THR A 69 -20.82 -23.01 21.98
N THR A 70 -19.70 -23.71 21.77
CA THR A 70 -19.42 -24.35 20.49
C THR A 70 -20.42 -25.47 20.22
N ILE A 71 -20.71 -25.75 18.95
CA ILE A 71 -21.52 -26.93 18.61
C ILE A 71 -20.65 -28.16 18.93
N PRO A 72 -21.13 -29.11 19.74
CA PRO A 72 -20.37 -30.32 20.06
C PRO A 72 -19.98 -31.07 18.79
N GLY A 73 -18.69 -31.41 18.65
CA GLY A 73 -18.15 -32.08 17.46
C GLY A 73 -17.79 -31.17 16.29
N SER A 74 -17.93 -29.84 16.43
CA SER A 74 -17.40 -28.86 15.48
C SER A 74 -16.21 -28.11 16.08
N ASP A 75 -15.02 -28.69 15.97
CA ASP A 75 -13.81 -27.89 16.17
C ASP A 75 -13.75 -26.82 15.09
N LEU A 76 -13.47 -25.56 15.47
CA LEU A 76 -13.26 -24.50 14.49
C LEU A 76 -12.12 -24.93 13.56
N PRO A 77 -12.32 -24.99 12.24
CA PRO A 77 -11.24 -25.32 11.33
C PRO A 77 -10.12 -24.29 11.52
N TYR A 78 -8.98 -24.82 11.94
CA TYR A 78 -7.71 -24.14 12.12
C TYR A 78 -7.45 -23.07 11.06
N HIS A 79 -6.98 -21.89 11.51
CA HIS A 79 -6.56 -20.71 10.75
C HIS A 79 -6.38 -20.96 9.24
N VAL A 80 -7.44 -20.75 8.47
CA VAL A 80 -7.27 -20.53 7.04
C VAL A 80 -6.46 -19.25 6.93
N LYS A 81 -5.28 -19.32 6.32
CA LYS A 81 -4.43 -18.17 5.98
C LYS A 81 -5.09 -17.36 4.86
N THR A 82 -6.27 -16.83 5.14
CA THR A 82 -7.01 -15.86 4.31
C THR A 82 -6.78 -14.43 4.78
N SER A 83 -5.99 -14.21 5.84
CA SER A 83 -5.70 -12.88 6.34
C SER A 83 -4.72 -12.15 5.42
N SER A 84 -5.09 -10.94 5.01
CA SER A 84 -4.16 -10.03 4.32
C SER A 84 -3.33 -9.29 5.36
N LYS A 85 -2.01 -9.51 5.33
CA LYS A 85 -1.08 -8.91 6.29
C LYS A 85 -0.17 -7.89 5.62
N ILE A 86 -0.06 -6.70 6.19
CA ILE A 86 0.94 -5.71 5.78
C ILE A 86 1.89 -5.37 6.93
N THR A 87 3.13 -5.04 6.57
CA THR A 87 4.09 -4.42 7.49
C THR A 87 4.39 -3.00 7.03
N VAL A 88 4.34 -2.03 7.96
CA VAL A 88 4.84 -0.67 7.72
C VAL A 88 6.11 -0.48 8.53
N VAL A 89 7.23 -0.23 7.84
CA VAL A 89 8.52 0.08 8.46
C VAL A 89 8.71 1.59 8.51
N GLY A 90 8.85 2.11 9.73
CA GLY A 90 8.89 3.53 10.06
C GLY A 90 7.50 4.04 10.48
N VAL A 91 7.35 4.47 11.73
CA VAL A 91 6.11 5.11 12.25
C VAL A 91 6.22 6.64 12.25
N GLY A 92 6.86 7.19 11.22
CA GLY A 92 6.81 8.63 10.94
C GLY A 92 5.44 9.05 10.38
N ASN A 93 5.28 10.34 10.10
CA ASN A 93 4.02 10.89 9.57
C ASN A 93 3.56 10.20 8.27
N VAL A 94 4.51 9.77 7.42
CA VAL A 94 4.21 9.02 6.19
C VAL A 94 3.78 7.60 6.50
N GLY A 95 4.52 6.89 7.35
CA GLY A 95 4.20 5.52 7.76
C GLY A 95 2.84 5.42 8.41
N MET A 96 2.54 6.31 9.36
CA MET A 96 1.23 6.33 10.02
C MET A 96 0.09 6.73 9.08
N ALA A 97 0.30 7.65 8.15
CA ALA A 97 -0.69 7.92 7.10
C ALA A 97 -0.94 6.68 6.23
N CYS A 98 0.10 5.93 5.84
CA CYS A 98 -0.06 4.69 5.08
C CYS A 98 -0.82 3.62 5.89
N ALA A 99 -0.41 3.39 7.14
CA ALA A 99 -1.02 2.41 8.03
C ALA A 99 -2.49 2.73 8.27
N GLN A 100 -2.79 3.96 8.70
CA GLN A 100 -4.15 4.40 8.97
C GLN A 100 -5.03 4.30 7.73
N THR A 101 -4.59 4.77 6.56
CA THR A 101 -5.40 4.69 5.34
C THR A 101 -5.67 3.25 4.90
N CYS A 102 -4.70 2.34 5.05
CA CYS A 102 -4.93 0.92 4.75
C CYS A 102 -5.98 0.29 5.68
N VAL A 103 -5.96 0.66 6.97
CA VAL A 103 -6.92 0.17 7.97
C VAL A 103 -8.31 0.76 7.71
N THR A 104 -8.42 2.07 7.49
CA THR A 104 -9.72 2.74 7.27
C THR A 104 -10.39 2.32 5.96
N GLU A 105 -9.62 1.97 4.92
CA GLU A 105 -10.16 1.41 3.68
C GLU A 105 -10.49 -0.10 3.76
N GLY A 106 -10.27 -0.74 4.90
CA GLY A 106 -10.52 -2.18 5.09
C GLY A 106 -9.72 -3.04 4.11
N LEU A 107 -8.42 -2.73 3.96
CA LEU A 107 -7.54 -3.45 3.03
C LEU A 107 -6.89 -4.69 3.66
N VAL A 108 -6.79 -4.74 4.99
CA VAL A 108 -5.94 -5.69 5.72
C VAL A 108 -6.64 -6.24 6.95
N ASP A 109 -6.30 -7.47 7.31
CA ASP A 109 -6.75 -8.14 8.54
C ASP A 109 -5.68 -8.05 9.63
N GLU A 110 -4.41 -7.91 9.24
CA GLU A 110 -3.25 -7.79 10.12
C GLU A 110 -2.36 -6.62 9.70
N LEU A 111 -2.01 -5.77 10.66
CA LEU A 111 -1.08 -4.66 10.49
C LEU A 111 0.08 -4.83 11.48
N ALA A 112 1.30 -4.96 10.96
CA ALA A 112 2.52 -4.94 11.74
C ALA A 112 3.25 -3.60 11.56
N LEU A 113 3.60 -2.95 12.66
CA LEU A 113 4.41 -1.72 12.67
C LEU A 113 5.81 -2.03 13.18
N VAL A 114 6.84 -1.52 12.50
CA VAL A 114 8.24 -1.69 12.91
C VAL A 114 8.94 -0.33 12.92
N ASP A 115 9.56 0.02 14.04
CA ASP A 115 10.40 1.21 14.17
C ASP A 115 11.42 1.02 15.30
N ILE A 116 12.51 1.79 15.27
CA ILE A 116 13.54 1.77 16.31
C ILE A 116 13.12 2.56 17.57
N GLN A 117 12.16 3.49 17.45
CA GLN A 117 11.67 4.30 18.55
C GLN A 117 10.54 3.58 19.31
N ALA A 118 10.91 2.71 20.26
CA ALA A 118 9.99 1.81 20.96
C ALA A 118 8.78 2.52 21.61
N ASP A 119 8.99 3.64 22.31
CA ASP A 119 7.88 4.36 22.97
C ASP A 119 6.91 4.97 21.97
N LYS A 120 7.44 5.59 20.90
CA LYS A 120 6.62 6.13 19.83
C LYS A 120 5.84 5.00 19.14
N LEU A 121 6.52 3.91 18.79
CA LEU A 121 5.92 2.74 18.15
C LEU A 121 4.76 2.16 18.96
N ARG A 122 4.95 2.00 20.27
CA ARG A 122 3.91 1.55 21.19
C ARG A 122 2.75 2.54 21.26
N GLY A 123 3.05 3.84 21.34
CA GLY A 123 2.04 4.90 21.37
C GLY A 123 1.13 4.88 20.13
N GLU A 124 1.73 4.85 18.93
CA GLU A 124 1.01 4.82 17.65
C GLU A 124 0.17 3.54 17.50
N MET A 125 0.69 2.39 17.96
CA MET A 125 -0.07 1.14 18.00
C MET A 125 -1.29 1.23 18.90
N LEU A 126 -1.12 1.71 20.14
CA LEU A 126 -2.21 1.83 21.12
C LEU A 126 -3.29 2.80 20.63
N ASP A 127 -2.90 3.92 20.01
CA ASP A 127 -3.85 4.90 19.49
C ASP A 127 -4.74 4.31 18.38
N LEU A 128 -4.15 3.57 17.43
CA LEU A 128 -4.93 2.85 16.43
C LEU A 128 -5.81 1.73 17.03
N GLN A 129 -5.33 1.04 18.07
CA GLN A 129 -6.11 0.02 18.77
C GLN A 129 -7.30 0.63 19.54
N HIS A 130 -7.15 1.81 20.13
CA HIS A 130 -8.26 2.53 20.77
C HIS A 130 -9.36 2.91 19.77
N ALA A 131 -9.01 3.09 18.50
CA ALA A 131 -9.96 3.33 17.42
C ALA A 131 -10.69 2.06 16.93
N ALA A 132 -10.40 0.87 17.47
CA ALA A 132 -10.93 -0.41 16.97
C ALA A 132 -12.46 -0.49 16.90
N ALA A 133 -13.19 0.26 17.74
CA ALA A 133 -14.66 0.30 17.70
C ALA A 133 -15.22 1.02 16.45
N PHE A 134 -14.42 1.84 15.78
CA PHE A 134 -14.80 2.62 14.60
C PHE A 134 -14.21 2.07 13.29
N LEU A 135 -13.31 1.09 13.40
CA LEU A 135 -12.55 0.55 12.28
C LEU A 135 -13.00 -0.87 11.95
N PRO A 136 -12.74 -1.37 10.73
CA PRO A 136 -12.80 -2.80 10.46
C PRO A 136 -11.97 -3.59 11.48
N ARG A 137 -12.35 -4.84 11.74
CA ARG A 137 -11.60 -5.69 12.66
C ARG A 137 -10.20 -5.97 12.10
N VAL A 138 -9.18 -5.31 12.65
CA VAL A 138 -7.77 -5.50 12.29
C VAL A 138 -6.98 -5.89 13.53
N ASN A 139 -6.12 -6.90 13.41
CA ASN A 139 -5.12 -7.20 14.41
C ASN A 139 -3.89 -6.31 14.21
N ILE A 140 -3.65 -5.39 15.15
CA ILE A 140 -2.56 -4.41 15.06
C ILE A 140 -1.47 -4.82 16.04
N MET A 141 -0.26 -5.01 15.53
CA MET A 141 0.92 -5.43 16.29
C MET A 141 2.06 -4.45 16.02
N ALA A 142 2.93 -4.24 16.99
CA ALA A 142 4.09 -3.38 16.82
C ALA A 142 5.27 -3.86 17.67
N ASP A 143 6.45 -3.92 17.07
CA ASP A 143 7.70 -4.28 17.74
C ASP A 143 8.90 -3.69 16.99
N SER A 144 10.01 -3.46 17.69
CA SER A 144 11.29 -3.11 17.05
C SER A 144 11.97 -4.34 16.44
N ASP A 145 11.64 -5.55 16.91
CA ASP A 145 12.03 -6.81 16.28
C ASP A 145 11.17 -7.08 15.04
N TYR A 146 11.83 -7.35 13.92
CA TYR A 146 11.20 -7.70 12.66
C TYR A 146 10.44 -9.04 12.69
N ALA A 147 10.56 -9.85 13.74
CA ALA A 147 9.73 -11.05 13.91
C ALA A 147 8.22 -10.74 13.82
N VAL A 148 7.78 -9.55 14.24
CA VAL A 148 6.37 -9.12 14.09
C VAL A 148 5.91 -9.04 12.63
N SER A 149 6.86 -8.84 11.70
CA SER A 149 6.61 -8.75 10.26
C SER A 149 6.47 -10.09 9.54
N GLU A 150 6.55 -11.22 10.26
CA GLU A 150 6.51 -12.56 9.68
C GLU A 150 5.24 -12.81 8.85
N GLY A 151 5.43 -13.33 7.63
CA GLY A 151 4.34 -13.74 6.75
C GLY A 151 3.53 -12.60 6.13
N SER A 152 4.08 -11.38 6.06
CA SER A 152 3.43 -10.24 5.41
C SER A 152 3.34 -10.41 3.89
N ASP A 153 2.20 -10.03 3.31
CA ASP A 153 1.99 -9.97 1.86
C ASP A 153 2.70 -8.77 1.24
N ILE A 154 2.70 -7.64 1.93
CA ILE A 154 3.34 -6.40 1.49
C ILE A 154 4.10 -5.76 2.64
N CYS A 155 5.37 -5.43 2.42
CA CYS A 155 6.19 -4.65 3.34
C CYS A 155 6.40 -3.24 2.76
N ILE A 156 5.79 -2.26 3.39
CA ILE A 156 5.84 -0.84 3.04
C ILE A 156 7.00 -0.19 3.79
N VAL A 157 8.02 0.28 3.06
CA VAL A 157 9.22 0.89 3.66
C VAL A 157 9.11 2.41 3.55
N THR A 158 8.87 3.05 4.69
CA THR A 158 8.78 4.52 4.82
C THR A 158 9.92 5.11 5.66
N ALA A 159 10.68 4.25 6.34
CA ALA A 159 11.85 4.62 7.10
C ALA A 159 12.93 5.20 6.17
N GLY A 160 13.41 6.40 6.51
CA GLY A 160 14.44 7.09 5.74
C GLY A 160 15.14 8.11 6.63
N ALA A 161 16.42 8.36 6.34
CA ALA A 161 17.15 9.45 6.92
C ALA A 161 16.56 10.78 6.43
N ARG A 162 16.37 11.73 7.35
CA ARG A 162 16.11 13.12 7.00
C ARG A 162 17.42 13.81 6.64
N GLN A 163 17.38 14.64 5.61
CA GLN A 163 18.48 15.52 5.26
C GLN A 163 18.76 16.47 6.42
N ARG A 164 20.02 16.56 6.84
CA ARG A 164 20.46 17.55 7.81
C ARG A 164 20.82 18.85 7.09
N GLU A 165 20.74 19.97 7.79
CA GLU A 165 21.15 21.27 7.24
C GLU A 165 22.62 21.22 6.81
N GLY A 166 22.89 21.63 5.56
CA GLY A 166 24.23 21.55 4.96
C GLY A 166 24.68 20.15 4.49
N GLU A 167 23.87 19.10 4.65
CA GLU A 167 24.23 17.74 4.22
C GLU A 167 24.13 17.58 2.70
N SER A 168 25.17 17.01 2.09
CA SER A 168 25.18 16.71 0.65
C SER A 168 24.20 15.59 0.30
N ARG A 169 23.65 15.62 -0.92
CA ARG A 169 22.74 14.56 -1.45
C ARG A 169 23.38 13.18 -1.36
N LEU A 170 24.70 13.08 -1.59
CA LEU A 170 25.44 11.82 -1.50
C LEU A 170 25.59 11.30 -0.07
N SER A 171 25.86 12.18 0.91
CA SER A 171 25.92 11.78 2.32
C SER A 171 24.57 11.23 2.80
N LEU A 172 23.48 11.90 2.43
CA LEU A 172 22.12 11.45 2.73
C LEU A 172 21.84 10.06 2.12
N LEU A 173 22.22 9.87 0.86
CA LEU A 173 22.10 8.57 0.18
C LEU A 173 22.92 7.47 0.87
N GLY A 174 24.15 7.76 1.31
CA GLY A 174 24.98 6.80 2.05
C GLY A 174 24.35 6.37 3.40
N ARG A 175 23.69 7.31 4.10
CA ARG A 175 22.92 6.99 5.32
C ARG A 175 21.69 6.15 5.02
N ASN A 176 20.95 6.48 3.97
CA ASN A 176 19.82 5.67 3.52
C ASN A 176 20.26 4.28 3.08
N LEU A 177 21.39 4.14 2.39
CA LEU A 177 21.97 2.84 2.04
C LEU A 177 22.28 2.01 3.29
N SER A 178 22.93 2.60 4.29
CA SER A 178 23.24 1.92 5.55
C SER A 178 21.98 1.46 6.29
N LEU A 179 20.95 2.31 6.28
CA LEU A 179 19.64 1.99 6.83
C LEU A 179 18.96 0.85 6.05
N PHE A 180 18.96 0.88 4.72
CA PHE A 180 18.33 -0.16 3.91
C PHE A 180 19.05 -1.50 4.02
N LYS A 181 20.38 -1.49 4.22
CA LYS A 181 21.17 -2.70 4.53
C LYS A 181 20.78 -3.34 5.87
N SER A 182 20.22 -2.60 6.83
CA SER A 182 19.71 -3.18 8.08
C SER A 182 18.23 -3.57 8.01
N ILE A 183 17.41 -2.87 7.22
CA ILE A 183 15.97 -3.12 7.10
C ILE A 183 15.66 -4.28 6.14
N ILE A 184 16.13 -4.19 4.89
CA ILE A 184 15.67 -5.07 3.80
C ILE A 184 15.95 -6.55 4.07
N PRO A 185 17.16 -6.96 4.53
CA PRO A 185 17.43 -8.36 4.82
C PRO A 185 16.53 -8.96 5.91
N GLN A 186 16.12 -8.16 6.90
CA GLN A 186 15.21 -8.62 7.96
C GLN A 186 13.80 -8.89 7.41
N LEU A 187 13.28 -8.00 6.57
CA LEU A 187 11.99 -8.19 5.90
C LEU A 187 12.00 -9.44 5.01
N VAL A 188 13.06 -9.63 4.23
CA VAL A 188 13.23 -10.82 3.38
C VAL A 188 13.29 -12.10 4.22
N ARG A 189 13.98 -12.06 5.36
CA ARG A 189 14.11 -13.21 6.27
C ARG A 189 12.76 -13.67 6.82
N TYR A 190 11.93 -12.73 7.30
CA TYR A 190 10.65 -13.05 7.95
C TYR A 190 9.48 -13.17 6.96
N SER A 191 9.60 -12.57 5.78
CA SER A 191 8.56 -12.57 4.74
C SER A 191 9.18 -12.77 3.35
N PRO A 192 9.71 -13.96 3.03
CA PRO A 192 10.39 -14.23 1.75
C PRO A 192 9.49 -14.10 0.51
N ASP A 193 8.17 -14.21 0.70
CA ASP A 193 7.17 -14.11 -0.36
C ASP A 193 6.57 -12.70 -0.53
N THR A 194 6.96 -11.73 0.31
CA THR A 194 6.39 -10.37 0.30
C THR A 194 6.68 -9.59 -0.98
N ILE A 195 5.88 -8.56 -1.21
CA ILE A 195 6.20 -7.46 -2.12
C ILE A 195 6.79 -6.31 -1.30
N LEU A 196 7.96 -5.83 -1.71
CA LEU A 196 8.57 -4.63 -1.15
C LEU A 196 7.98 -3.41 -1.84
N LEU A 197 7.29 -2.56 -1.08
CA LEU A 197 6.75 -1.28 -1.55
C LEU A 197 7.52 -0.12 -0.91
N ILE A 198 8.40 0.50 -1.69
CA ILE A 198 9.32 1.54 -1.22
C ILE A 198 8.65 2.91 -1.35
N VAL A 199 8.60 3.64 -0.24
CA VAL A 199 8.04 5.01 -0.15
C VAL A 199 9.13 6.02 0.20
N SER A 200 10.19 5.58 0.90
CA SER A 200 11.31 6.43 1.31
C SER A 200 11.97 7.10 0.11
N ASN A 201 12.40 8.35 0.29
CA ASN A 201 13.02 9.15 -0.76
C ASN A 201 14.55 9.17 -0.70
N PRO A 202 15.24 9.27 -1.86
CA PRO A 202 14.69 9.33 -3.22
C PRO A 202 14.22 7.95 -3.72
N VAL A 203 12.92 7.83 -4.00
CA VAL A 203 12.23 6.54 -4.10
C VAL A 203 12.76 5.64 -5.21
N ASP A 204 13.10 6.20 -6.37
CA ASP A 204 13.59 5.41 -7.51
C ASP A 204 14.94 4.75 -7.20
N ILE A 205 15.86 5.52 -6.60
CA ILE A 205 17.18 5.02 -6.18
C ILE A 205 17.01 4.00 -5.05
N LEU A 206 16.22 4.31 -4.02
CA LEU A 206 16.03 3.40 -2.88
C LEU A 206 15.28 2.11 -3.27
N THR A 207 14.48 2.15 -4.34
CA THR A 207 13.85 0.95 -4.91
C THR A 207 14.90 0.06 -5.60
N TYR A 208 15.80 0.65 -6.39
CA TYR A 208 16.95 -0.06 -6.95
C TYR A 208 17.82 -0.70 -5.84
N LEU A 209 18.12 0.04 -4.77
CA LEU A 209 18.87 -0.47 -3.63
C LEU A 209 18.17 -1.66 -2.98
N SER A 210 16.86 -1.53 -2.74
CA SER A 210 16.05 -2.60 -2.16
C SER A 210 16.07 -3.85 -3.02
N TRP A 211 16.03 -3.70 -4.34
CA TRP A 211 16.13 -4.81 -5.28
C TRP A 211 17.49 -5.52 -5.18
N LYS A 212 18.59 -4.76 -5.24
CA LYS A 212 19.94 -5.33 -5.13
C LYS A 212 20.18 -6.01 -3.77
N ILE A 213 19.71 -5.42 -2.67
CA ILE A 213 19.91 -5.95 -1.30
C ILE A 213 19.01 -7.17 -1.04
N SER A 214 17.76 -7.15 -1.50
CA SER A 214 16.79 -8.23 -1.22
C SER A 214 17.07 -9.52 -1.99
N GLY A 215 17.66 -9.42 -3.18
CA GLY A 215 17.77 -10.55 -4.11
C GLY A 215 16.42 -11.00 -4.68
N PHE A 216 15.36 -10.22 -4.48
CA PHE A 216 14.04 -10.52 -5.04
C PHE A 216 14.02 -10.35 -6.56
N PRO A 217 13.10 -11.04 -7.25
CA PRO A 217 12.84 -10.73 -8.65
C PRO A 217 12.26 -9.31 -8.76
N PRO A 218 12.59 -8.56 -9.83
CA PRO A 218 12.30 -7.12 -9.92
C PRO A 218 10.80 -6.80 -9.86
N ASN A 219 9.92 -7.73 -10.26
CA ASN A 219 8.47 -7.55 -10.19
C ASN A 219 7.93 -7.45 -8.75
N ARG A 220 8.68 -7.89 -7.74
CA ARG A 220 8.29 -7.81 -6.32
C ARG A 220 8.91 -6.64 -5.57
N VAL A 221 9.65 -5.77 -6.24
CA VAL A 221 10.26 -4.58 -5.63
C VAL A 221 9.77 -3.35 -6.39
N ILE A 222 8.90 -2.58 -5.75
CA ILE A 222 8.13 -1.52 -6.37
C ILE A 222 8.34 -0.24 -5.58
N GLY A 223 8.65 0.87 -6.25
CA GLY A 223 8.63 2.18 -5.62
C GLY A 223 7.30 2.88 -5.89
N THR A 224 6.80 3.65 -4.92
CA THR A 224 5.56 4.44 -5.12
C THR A 224 5.64 5.38 -6.32
N GLY A 225 6.85 5.86 -6.64
CA GLY A 225 7.15 6.57 -7.89
C GLY A 225 6.25 7.78 -8.12
N THR A 226 5.87 7.99 -9.37
CA THR A 226 5.05 9.11 -9.81
C THR A 226 3.54 8.88 -9.69
N ASN A 227 3.08 7.90 -8.90
CA ASN A 227 1.65 7.65 -8.67
C ASN A 227 0.99 8.86 -7.99
N LEU A 228 1.70 9.49 -7.04
CA LEU A 228 1.24 10.71 -6.40
C LEU A 228 1.31 11.93 -7.35
N ASP A 229 2.38 12.08 -8.11
CA ASP A 229 2.55 13.19 -9.07
C ASP A 229 1.50 13.14 -10.17
N SER A 230 1.16 11.95 -10.64
CA SER A 230 0.04 11.73 -11.58
C SER A 230 -1.31 12.06 -10.95
N SER A 231 -1.49 11.82 -9.65
CA SER A 231 -2.68 12.27 -8.93
C SER A 231 -2.76 13.79 -8.82
N ARG A 232 -1.63 14.46 -8.56
CA ARG A 232 -1.55 15.93 -8.51
C ARG A 232 -1.80 16.55 -9.88
N LEU A 233 -1.22 15.98 -10.94
CA LEU A 233 -1.48 16.39 -12.31
C LEU A 233 -2.98 16.33 -12.62
N ARG A 234 -3.62 15.20 -12.34
CA ARG A 234 -5.06 15.03 -12.55
C ARG A 234 -5.89 16.03 -11.75
N PHE A 235 -5.50 16.33 -10.51
CA PHE A 235 -6.17 17.35 -9.69
C PHE A 235 -6.06 18.75 -10.31
N LEU A 236 -4.86 19.18 -10.72
CA LEU A 236 -4.67 20.52 -11.31
C LEU A 236 -5.42 20.68 -12.63
N ILE A 237 -5.44 19.64 -13.46
CA ILE A 237 -6.23 19.65 -14.69
C ILE A 237 -7.72 19.69 -14.35
N ALA A 238 -8.18 18.86 -13.41
CA ALA A 238 -9.58 18.83 -12.98
C ALA A 238 -10.07 20.20 -12.48
N ASP A 239 -9.27 20.90 -11.68
CA ASP A 239 -9.57 22.23 -11.14
C ASP A 239 -9.67 23.31 -12.24
N LYS A 240 -8.76 23.24 -13.24
CA LYS A 240 -8.80 24.15 -14.39
C LYS A 240 -10.04 23.96 -15.27
N PHE A 241 -10.52 22.74 -15.42
CA PHE A 241 -11.70 22.42 -16.23
C PHE A 241 -13.01 22.35 -15.44
N ASP A 242 -12.96 22.50 -14.11
CA ASP A 242 -14.10 22.32 -13.21
C ASP A 242 -14.80 20.94 -13.39
N VAL A 243 -13.99 19.88 -13.41
CA VAL A 243 -14.44 18.50 -13.52
C VAL A 243 -13.94 17.66 -12.36
N ASN A 244 -14.51 16.47 -12.17
CA ASN A 244 -13.97 15.53 -11.18
C ASN A 244 -12.65 14.91 -11.67
N ALA A 245 -11.62 14.84 -10.80
CA ALA A 245 -10.32 14.25 -11.12
C ALA A 245 -10.37 12.77 -11.54
N HIS A 246 -11.43 12.04 -11.20
CA HIS A 246 -11.67 10.68 -11.70
C HIS A 246 -11.91 10.61 -13.21
N ASN A 247 -12.37 11.70 -13.83
CA ASN A 247 -12.61 11.79 -15.27
C ASN A 247 -11.37 12.29 -16.04
N VAL A 248 -10.29 12.63 -15.33
CA VAL A 248 -9.02 13.04 -15.93
C VAL A 248 -8.08 11.84 -15.98
N HIS A 249 -7.59 11.53 -17.17
CA HIS A 249 -6.65 10.44 -17.40
C HIS A 249 -5.34 11.00 -17.95
N GLY A 250 -4.24 10.70 -17.27
CA GLY A 250 -2.91 11.15 -17.63
C GLY A 250 -1.86 10.64 -16.65
N TYR A 251 -0.64 10.51 -17.12
CA TYR A 251 0.47 9.98 -16.34
C TYR A 251 1.64 10.97 -16.30
N MET A 252 2.24 11.06 -15.13
CA MET A 252 3.64 11.47 -14.94
C MET A 252 4.49 10.20 -14.95
N VAL A 253 5.61 10.18 -15.67
CA VAL A 253 6.57 9.06 -15.73
C VAL A 253 7.99 9.55 -15.44
N GLY A 254 8.98 8.65 -15.37
CA GLY A 254 10.37 9.02 -15.06
C GLY A 254 10.65 9.11 -13.55
N GLU A 255 11.61 9.95 -13.16
CA GLU A 255 11.93 10.20 -11.74
C GLU A 255 10.73 10.76 -10.98
N HIS A 256 10.52 10.29 -9.75
CA HIS A 256 9.74 11.05 -8.78
C HIS A 256 10.53 12.27 -8.31
N GLY A 257 10.31 13.41 -8.98
CA GLY A 257 10.97 14.66 -8.64
C GLY A 257 11.10 15.60 -9.84
N ASP A 258 12.20 16.33 -9.86
CA ASP A 258 12.42 17.45 -10.79
C ASP A 258 12.53 17.00 -12.25
N SER A 259 13.03 15.79 -12.52
CA SER A 259 13.11 15.22 -13.88
C SER A 259 11.89 14.39 -14.30
N SER A 260 10.77 14.49 -13.57
CA SER A 260 9.50 13.85 -13.94
C SER A 260 8.99 14.32 -15.31
N VAL A 261 8.34 13.42 -16.06
CA VAL A 261 7.89 13.66 -17.43
C VAL A 261 6.36 13.55 -17.51
N PRO A 262 5.63 14.65 -17.72
CA PRO A 262 4.20 14.61 -18.04
C PRO A 262 3.97 14.08 -19.45
N LEU A 263 3.11 13.08 -19.61
CA LEU A 263 2.68 12.57 -20.91
C LEU A 263 1.48 13.35 -21.45
N TRP A 264 1.71 14.59 -21.87
CA TRP A 264 0.67 15.48 -22.40
C TRP A 264 -0.04 14.91 -23.63
N SER A 265 0.69 14.18 -24.48
CA SER A 265 0.18 13.60 -25.71
C SER A 265 -0.97 12.61 -25.49
N THR A 266 -1.03 11.99 -24.31
CA THR A 266 -2.04 10.99 -23.93
C THR A 266 -3.03 11.48 -22.87
N LEU A 267 -2.90 12.74 -22.44
CA LEU A 267 -3.73 13.31 -21.40
C LEU A 267 -5.13 13.63 -21.94
N THR A 268 -6.16 13.07 -21.29
CA THR A 268 -7.56 13.22 -21.70
C THR A 268 -8.49 13.57 -20.53
N ILE A 269 -9.61 14.20 -20.85
CA ILE A 269 -10.76 14.39 -19.95
C ILE A 269 -11.97 13.76 -20.63
N ALA A 270 -12.60 12.77 -20.00
CA ALA A 270 -13.71 12.02 -20.61
C ALA A 270 -13.39 11.57 -22.06
N ASN A 271 -12.17 11.08 -22.29
CA ASN A 271 -11.61 10.64 -23.58
C ASN A 271 -11.39 11.75 -24.63
N MET A 272 -11.53 13.03 -24.27
CA MET A 272 -11.17 14.16 -25.12
C MET A 272 -9.72 14.57 -24.84
N PRO A 273 -8.82 14.62 -25.84
CA PRO A 273 -7.44 15.07 -25.65
C PRO A 273 -7.39 16.50 -25.12
N VAL A 274 -6.67 16.73 -24.02
CA VAL A 274 -6.62 18.06 -23.38
C VAL A 274 -6.04 19.13 -24.29
N LEU A 275 -5.10 18.75 -25.17
CA LEU A 275 -4.52 19.66 -26.16
C LEU A 275 -5.51 20.11 -27.24
N SER A 276 -6.67 19.45 -27.36
CA SER A 276 -7.70 19.77 -28.37
C SER A 276 -8.84 20.64 -27.84
N ILE A 277 -8.96 20.81 -26.53
CA ILE A 277 -10.07 21.50 -25.85
C ILE A 277 -9.60 22.79 -25.16
N CYS A 278 -10.54 23.69 -24.90
CA CYS A 278 -10.32 24.89 -24.10
C CYS A 278 -10.69 24.63 -22.63
N ASP A 279 -10.04 25.32 -21.70
CA ASP A 279 -10.42 25.33 -20.28
C ASP A 279 -11.74 26.12 -20.04
N LYS A 280 -12.15 26.24 -18.77
CA LYS A 280 -13.41 26.92 -18.39
C LYS A 280 -13.46 28.40 -18.77
N ASP A 281 -12.31 29.03 -18.98
CA ASP A 281 -12.17 30.43 -19.38
C ASP A 281 -12.08 30.57 -20.91
N GLY A 282 -12.22 29.47 -21.66
CA GLY A 282 -12.12 29.44 -23.12
C GLY A 282 -10.69 29.47 -23.65
N VAL A 283 -9.69 29.29 -22.78
CA VAL A 283 -8.27 29.35 -23.14
C VAL A 283 -7.76 27.98 -23.56
N LYS A 284 -7.06 27.92 -24.70
CA LYS A 284 -6.33 26.71 -25.12
C LYS A 284 -4.99 26.63 -24.39
N TYR A 285 -4.59 25.41 -24.04
CA TYR A 285 -3.28 25.17 -23.45
C TYR A 285 -2.16 25.51 -24.43
N SER A 286 -1.45 26.59 -24.14
CA SER A 286 -0.17 26.88 -24.78
C SER A 286 0.94 26.01 -24.19
N ARG A 287 2.10 25.99 -24.85
CA ARG A 287 3.28 25.28 -24.34
C ARG A 287 3.71 25.83 -22.98
N GLU A 288 3.61 27.15 -22.79
CA GLU A 288 3.94 27.84 -21.55
C GLU A 288 3.02 27.42 -20.41
N SER A 289 1.70 27.36 -20.66
CA SER A 289 0.72 26.93 -19.64
C SER A 289 0.94 25.47 -19.20
N LEU A 290 1.33 24.58 -20.12
CA LEU A 290 1.67 23.19 -19.78
C LEU A 290 2.94 23.10 -18.96
N GLN A 291 3.96 23.91 -19.26
CA GLN A 291 5.19 23.98 -18.47
C GLN A 291 4.94 24.52 -17.06
N GLU A 292 4.07 25.54 -16.92
CA GLU A 292 3.68 26.05 -15.62
C GLU A 292 2.95 25.00 -14.79
N LEU A 293 2.01 24.26 -15.39
CA LEU A 293 1.35 23.13 -14.73
C LEU A 293 2.34 22.06 -14.25
N HIS A 294 3.32 21.69 -15.09
CA HIS A 294 4.36 20.75 -14.67
C HIS A 294 5.14 21.27 -13.47
N LYS A 295 5.54 22.55 -13.50
CA LYS A 295 6.22 23.21 -12.36
C LYS A 295 5.35 23.23 -11.11
N MET A 296 4.03 23.41 -11.23
CA MET A 296 3.11 23.34 -10.10
C MET A 296 3.01 21.93 -9.51
N VAL A 297 2.99 20.87 -10.35
CA VAL A 297 2.98 19.48 -9.87
C VAL A 297 4.23 19.18 -9.06
N VAL A 298 5.41 19.49 -9.62
CA VAL A 298 6.72 19.30 -8.96
C VAL A 298 6.83 20.19 -7.72
N GLY A 299 6.47 21.46 -7.86
CA GLY A 299 6.47 22.49 -6.82
C GLY A 299 5.54 22.19 -5.63
N GLY A 300 4.42 21.49 -5.87
CA GLY A 300 3.41 21.23 -4.85
C GLY A 300 3.91 20.38 -3.68
N ALA A 301 4.91 19.51 -3.90
CA ALA A 301 5.56 18.81 -2.80
C ALA A 301 6.33 19.79 -1.90
N TYR A 302 7.14 20.66 -2.51
CA TYR A 302 7.95 21.65 -1.80
C TYR A 302 7.11 22.69 -1.08
N GLU A 303 6.01 23.13 -1.67
CA GLU A 303 5.08 24.06 -1.03
C GLU A 303 4.46 23.45 0.25
N VAL A 304 3.95 22.22 0.18
CA VAL A 304 3.39 21.55 1.36
C VAL A 304 4.46 21.37 2.44
N ILE A 305 5.68 20.99 2.07
CA ILE A 305 6.79 20.86 3.02
C ILE A 305 7.13 22.21 3.65
N LYS A 306 7.14 23.30 2.87
CA LYS A 306 7.37 24.66 3.38
C LYS A 306 6.29 25.09 4.37
N LEU A 307 5.03 24.73 4.12
CA LEU A 307 3.89 25.15 4.93
C LEU A 307 3.72 24.34 6.24
N LYS A 308 3.89 23.01 6.20
CA LYS A 308 3.65 22.14 7.37
C LYS A 308 4.85 21.31 7.83
N GLY A 309 5.99 21.42 7.15
CA GLY A 309 7.24 20.73 7.47
C GLY A 309 7.41 19.32 6.87
N TYR A 310 6.36 18.72 6.30
CA TYR A 310 6.40 17.36 5.75
C TYR A 310 5.22 17.06 4.81
N THR A 311 5.24 15.92 4.10
CA THR A 311 4.07 15.34 3.43
C THR A 311 3.60 14.08 4.17
N SER A 312 2.31 13.74 4.10
CA SER A 312 1.76 12.58 4.82
C SER A 312 0.50 12.02 4.15
N TRP A 313 -0.61 12.77 4.19
CA TRP A 313 -1.93 12.26 3.78
C TRP A 313 -2.00 11.82 2.32
N ALA A 314 -1.56 12.66 1.39
CA ALA A 314 -1.65 12.35 -0.04
C ALA A 314 -0.78 11.14 -0.42
N ILE A 315 0.40 11.00 0.18
CA ILE A 315 1.24 9.80 -0.04
C ILE A 315 0.64 8.57 0.65
N GLY A 316 -0.02 8.71 1.81
CA GLY A 316 -0.78 7.63 2.45
C GLY A 316 -1.87 7.05 1.54
N TYR A 317 -2.71 7.91 0.95
CA TYR A 317 -3.72 7.50 -0.03
C TYR A 317 -3.12 6.94 -1.32
N SER A 318 -2.00 7.52 -1.81
CA SER A 318 -1.26 6.97 -2.96
C SER A 318 -0.81 5.55 -2.67
N THR A 319 -0.14 5.31 -1.54
CA THR A 319 0.34 3.98 -1.12
C THR A 319 -0.80 3.00 -0.92
N ALA A 320 -1.89 3.39 -0.23
CA ALA A 320 -3.06 2.55 -0.04
C ALA A 320 -3.71 2.14 -1.37
N SER A 321 -3.75 3.03 -2.36
CA SER A 321 -4.24 2.70 -3.70
C SER A 321 -3.42 1.61 -4.40
N LEU A 322 -2.10 1.58 -4.19
CA LEU A 322 -1.21 0.54 -4.70
C LEU A 322 -1.41 -0.76 -3.94
N VAL A 323 -1.42 -0.72 -2.60
CA VAL A 323 -1.71 -1.86 -1.72
C VAL A 323 -3.02 -2.54 -2.10
N LYS A 324 -4.07 -1.75 -2.37
CA LYS A 324 -5.38 -2.25 -2.81
C LYS A 324 -5.29 -3.03 -4.11
N SER A 325 -4.58 -2.48 -5.11
CA SER A 325 -4.39 -3.15 -6.41
C SER A 325 -3.60 -4.44 -6.28
N LEU A 326 -2.57 -4.46 -5.43
CA LEU A 326 -1.72 -5.62 -5.16
C LEU A 326 -2.48 -6.71 -4.40
N LEU A 327 -3.07 -6.39 -3.24
CA LEU A 327 -3.76 -7.38 -2.40
C LEU A 327 -5.00 -7.95 -3.08
N ARG A 328 -5.78 -7.13 -3.80
CA ARG A 328 -7.04 -7.59 -4.41
C ARG A 328 -6.89 -8.05 -5.86
N ASP A 329 -5.64 -8.23 -6.34
CA ASP A 329 -5.32 -8.59 -7.72
C ASP A 329 -6.11 -7.77 -8.77
N GLN A 330 -6.23 -6.45 -8.58
CA GLN A 330 -7.14 -5.65 -9.41
C GLN A 330 -6.65 -5.46 -10.85
N ARG A 331 -5.37 -5.78 -11.13
CA ARG A 331 -4.72 -5.61 -12.44
C ARG A 331 -4.84 -4.18 -12.97
N ARG A 332 -4.86 -3.20 -12.05
CA ARG A 332 -4.91 -1.77 -12.37
C ARG A 332 -3.54 -1.26 -12.79
N ILE A 333 -3.54 -0.24 -13.65
CA ILE A 333 -2.31 0.41 -14.15
C ILE A 333 -1.99 1.62 -13.28
N HIS A 334 -0.78 1.65 -12.74
CA HIS A 334 -0.25 2.73 -11.91
C HIS A 334 1.14 3.13 -12.40
N PRO A 335 1.49 4.43 -12.45
CA PRO A 335 2.85 4.86 -12.75
C PRO A 335 3.70 4.71 -11.48
N VAL A 336 4.40 3.59 -11.37
CA VAL A 336 5.22 3.22 -10.21
C VAL A 336 6.64 2.95 -10.64
N SER A 337 7.59 3.11 -9.71
CA SER A 337 9.00 2.88 -9.97
C SER A 337 9.27 1.39 -10.16
N VAL A 338 9.74 1.03 -11.35
CA VAL A 338 10.03 -0.34 -11.79
C VAL A 338 11.37 -0.39 -12.53
N LEU A 339 11.96 -1.58 -12.66
CA LEU A 339 13.14 -1.77 -13.50
C LEU A 339 12.80 -1.44 -14.96
N ALA A 340 13.34 -0.33 -15.47
CA ALA A 340 13.01 0.20 -16.79
C ALA A 340 13.81 -0.41 -17.94
N LYS A 341 14.82 -1.23 -17.63
CA LYS A 341 15.64 -1.94 -18.63
C LYS A 341 14.77 -2.73 -19.61
N GLY A 342 15.00 -2.52 -20.90
CA GLY A 342 14.26 -3.12 -22.00
C GLY A 342 13.02 -2.33 -22.43
N PHE A 343 12.63 -1.28 -21.71
CA PHE A 343 11.51 -0.41 -22.07
C PHE A 343 12.00 0.89 -22.69
N TYR A 344 11.30 1.35 -23.73
CA TYR A 344 11.54 2.63 -24.40
C TYR A 344 12.98 2.87 -24.88
N GLY A 345 13.80 1.82 -25.05
CA GLY A 345 15.21 1.93 -25.46
C GLY A 345 16.20 2.11 -24.32
N ILE A 346 15.77 1.97 -23.06
CA ILE A 346 16.63 2.02 -21.88
C ILE A 346 17.31 0.66 -21.71
N ASP A 347 18.64 0.64 -21.65
CA ASP A 347 19.47 -0.57 -21.54
C ASP A 347 20.11 -0.75 -20.15
N LYS A 348 20.10 0.29 -19.32
CA LYS A 348 20.68 0.33 -17.98
C LYS A 348 19.73 -0.23 -16.92
N ASP A 349 20.30 -0.76 -15.84
CA ASP A 349 19.58 -1.28 -14.66
C ASP A 349 19.04 -0.11 -13.79
N VAL A 350 18.20 0.74 -14.35
CA VAL A 350 17.60 1.88 -13.64
C VAL A 350 16.17 1.60 -13.22
N TYR A 351 15.81 2.11 -12.04
CA TYR A 351 14.42 2.15 -11.60
C TYR A 351 13.88 3.55 -11.86
N LEU A 352 12.72 3.63 -12.51
CA LEU A 352 11.98 4.88 -12.71
C LEU A 352 10.51 4.55 -12.94
N SER A 353 9.65 5.57 -12.89
CA SER A 353 8.21 5.35 -12.93
C SER A 353 7.69 5.11 -14.34
N LEU A 354 7.07 3.95 -14.56
CA LEU A 354 6.36 3.62 -15.79
C LEU A 354 4.95 3.11 -15.48
N PRO A 355 3.95 3.33 -16.36
CA PRO A 355 2.60 2.81 -16.17
C PRO A 355 2.63 1.29 -16.16
N SER A 356 2.43 0.71 -14.98
CA SER A 356 2.63 -0.72 -14.72
C SER A 356 1.36 -1.36 -14.19
N GLN A 357 1.01 -2.53 -14.72
CA GLN A 357 -0.11 -3.33 -14.25
C GLN A 357 0.27 -4.02 -12.94
N LEU A 358 -0.49 -3.75 -11.88
CA LEU A 358 -0.25 -4.29 -10.54
C LEU A 358 -1.26 -5.37 -10.16
N GLY A 359 -0.78 -6.46 -9.58
CA GLY A 359 -1.59 -7.56 -9.06
C GLY A 359 -0.93 -8.29 -7.88
N ARG A 360 -1.47 -9.44 -7.49
CA ARG A 360 -1.00 -10.17 -6.28
C ARG A 360 0.45 -10.65 -6.38
N ALA A 361 0.98 -10.78 -7.60
CA ALA A 361 2.37 -11.14 -7.86
C ALA A 361 3.32 -9.91 -8.02
N GLY A 362 2.85 -8.70 -7.70
CA GLY A 362 3.59 -7.46 -7.91
C GLY A 362 3.31 -6.84 -9.28
N VAL A 363 4.37 -6.51 -10.02
CA VAL A 363 4.26 -5.98 -11.39
C VAL A 363 4.02 -7.10 -12.38
N LEU A 364 2.87 -7.07 -13.06
CA LEU A 364 2.49 -8.06 -14.06
C LEU A 364 2.98 -7.70 -15.47
N GLY A 365 3.19 -6.42 -15.72
CA GLY A 365 3.69 -5.91 -16.99
C GLY A 365 3.71 -4.38 -17.01
N VAL A 366 4.47 -3.82 -17.95
CA VAL A 366 4.53 -2.37 -18.19
C VAL A 366 3.73 -2.06 -19.45
N ALA A 367 2.84 -1.07 -19.37
CA ALA A 367 2.03 -0.66 -20.51
C ALA A 367 2.90 0.06 -21.57
N SER A 368 2.66 -0.27 -22.83
CA SER A 368 3.27 0.40 -23.98
C SER A 368 2.48 1.66 -24.32
N VAL A 369 2.77 2.74 -23.59
CA VAL A 369 2.16 4.05 -23.82
C VAL A 369 2.85 4.72 -24.99
N GLN A 370 2.08 5.26 -25.92
CA GLN A 370 2.63 6.03 -27.03
C GLN A 370 3.19 7.35 -26.50
N MET A 371 4.46 7.60 -26.78
CA MET A 371 5.16 8.83 -26.39
C MET A 371 5.66 9.54 -27.63
N ILE A 372 5.47 10.85 -27.69
CA ILE A 372 6.10 11.67 -28.73
C ILE A 372 7.61 11.79 -28.47
N GLU A 373 8.36 12.20 -29.49
CA GLU A 373 9.83 12.25 -29.42
C GLU A 373 10.35 13.11 -28.25
N GLU A 374 9.70 14.24 -27.95
CA GLU A 374 10.08 15.09 -26.82
C GLU A 374 9.89 14.39 -25.46
N GLU A 375 8.79 13.64 -25.29
CA GLU A 375 8.50 12.89 -24.06
C GLU A 375 9.48 11.73 -23.88
N ARG A 376 9.77 11.00 -24.97
CA ARG A 376 10.75 9.91 -24.97
C ARG A 376 12.15 10.42 -24.64
N ARG A 377 12.59 11.51 -25.27
CA ARG A 377 13.89 12.14 -24.97
C ARG A 377 14.01 12.53 -23.50
N LYS A 378 13.00 13.19 -22.93
CA LYS A 378 12.99 13.58 -21.50
C LYS A 378 13.02 12.36 -20.58
N LEU A 379 12.33 11.28 -20.95
CA LEU A 379 12.38 10.03 -20.19
C LEU A 379 13.79 9.45 -20.17
N HIS A 380 14.50 9.47 -21.31
CA HIS A 380 15.90 9.07 -21.37
C HIS A 380 16.81 9.94 -20.50
N GLU A 381 16.65 11.27 -20.55
CA GLU A 381 17.43 12.20 -19.71
C GLU A 381 17.20 11.96 -18.21
N SER A 382 15.95 11.69 -17.82
CA SER A 382 15.60 11.29 -16.45
C SER A 382 16.30 9.97 -16.07
N SER A 383 16.30 8.99 -16.98
CA SER A 383 16.98 7.70 -16.77
C SER A 383 18.50 7.84 -16.59
N GLU A 384 19.14 8.73 -17.35
CA GLU A 384 20.57 9.01 -17.25
C GLU A 384 20.92 9.70 -15.93
N THR A 385 20.10 10.67 -15.51
CA THR A 385 20.27 11.37 -14.23
C THR A 385 20.22 10.39 -13.06
N ILE A 386 19.26 9.46 -13.06
CA ILE A 386 19.14 8.43 -12.02
C ILE A 386 20.35 7.48 -12.06
N TRP A 387 20.76 7.04 -13.26
CA TRP A 387 21.91 6.15 -13.44
C TRP A 387 23.21 6.74 -12.89
N ASP A 388 23.47 8.02 -13.16
CA ASP A 388 24.68 8.70 -12.71
C ASP A 388 24.74 8.77 -11.18
N ILE A 389 23.60 8.95 -10.51
CA ILE A 389 23.52 8.91 -9.05
C ILE A 389 23.71 7.48 -8.54
N GLN A 390 23.14 6.47 -9.20
CA GLN A 390 23.28 5.05 -8.83
C GLN A 390 24.74 4.58 -8.91
N ASN A 391 25.48 4.96 -9.95
CA ASN A 391 26.89 4.60 -10.12
C ASN A 391 27.80 5.14 -9.02
N GLN A 392 27.44 6.28 -8.43
CA GLN A 392 28.20 6.87 -7.32
C GLN A 392 28.05 6.08 -6.02
N LEU A 393 27.07 5.18 -5.91
CA LEU A 393 26.80 4.43 -4.68
C LEU A 393 27.68 3.19 -4.48
N GLN A 394 28.45 2.74 -5.49
CA GLN A 394 29.36 1.58 -5.42
C GLN A 394 28.70 0.31 -4.82
N ILE A 395 27.59 -0.13 -5.40
CA ILE A 395 26.79 -1.30 -4.91
C ILE A 395 26.77 -2.41 -5.93
#